data_AF-A0A7W5DPD6-F1
#
_entry.id   AF-A0A7W5DPD6-F1
#
_cell.length_a   1.000
_cell.length_b   1.000
_cell.length_c   1.000
_cell.angle_alpha   90.00
_cell.angle_beta   90.00
_cell.angle_gamma   90.00
#
_symmetry.space_group_name_H-M   'P 1'
#
loop_
_entity.id
_entity.type
_entity.pdbx_description
1 polymer ?
#
loop_
_entity_poly.entity_id
_entity_poly.type
_entity_poly.pdbx_seq_one_letter_code
_entity_poly.pdbx_strand_id
1 'polypeptide(L)'
;MNKEKYVFAQLISFLNENKFRRIVDKYQGNRYIKHFKCWNQLLALMFGQLSNRESLRDLIVALDAHHSKSYHWGFGKNVSKSSLARANQDRDYHIFEEYACYLINDEREKRVSDIFKLGGNVYAFDSTTIDLCLSAFWWAKFRAESKCIHCMM
;
A
#
# COMPACT_ATOMS: atom_id res chain seq x y z
N MET A 1 17.20 -8.28 -24.57
CA MET A 1 18.18 -7.54 -23.72
C MET A 1 17.45 -6.34 -23.12
N ASN A 2 17.13 -6.38 -21.83
CA ASN A 2 16.28 -5.38 -21.17
C ASN A 2 16.97 -4.00 -21.19
N LYS A 3 16.44 -3.06 -21.98
CA LYS A 3 16.82 -1.64 -21.96
C LYS A 3 16.37 -1.01 -20.63
N GLU A 4 17.16 -1.26 -19.59
CA GLU A 4 17.43 -0.34 -18.47
C GLU A 4 16.24 0.37 -17.82
N LYS A 5 15.32 -0.39 -17.22
CA LYS A 5 14.46 0.15 -16.14
C LYS A 5 14.55 -0.78 -14.94
N TYR A 6 14.86 -0.20 -13.79
CA TYR A 6 14.84 -0.88 -12.49
C TYR A 6 13.49 -1.59 -12.29
N VAL A 7 13.48 -2.75 -11.63
CA VAL A 7 12.25 -3.54 -11.39
C VAL A 7 11.14 -2.65 -10.80
N PHE A 8 11.50 -1.80 -9.83
CA PHE A 8 10.57 -0.86 -9.23
C PHE A 8 9.97 0.14 -10.24
N ALA A 9 10.77 0.68 -11.15
CA ALA A 9 10.28 1.58 -12.21
C ALA A 9 9.35 0.86 -13.21
N GLN A 10 9.56 -0.43 -13.44
CA GLN A 10 8.65 -1.24 -14.25
C GLN A 10 7.32 -1.45 -13.51
N LEU A 11 7.35 -1.74 -12.21
CA LEU A 11 6.13 -1.86 -11.39
C LEU A 11 5.31 -0.57 -11.37
N ILE A 12 5.98 0.59 -11.20
CA ILE A 12 5.31 1.89 -11.23
C ILE A 12 4.67 2.18 -12.59
N SER A 13 5.25 1.68 -13.69
CA SER A 13 4.73 1.94 -15.04
C SER A 13 3.31 1.40 -15.28
N PHE A 14 2.86 0.45 -14.45
CA PHE A 14 1.49 -0.05 -14.49
C PHE A 14 0.49 0.84 -13.75
N LEU A 15 0.96 1.78 -12.93
CA LEU A 15 0.11 2.67 -12.15
C LEU A 15 -0.38 3.84 -13.01
N ASN A 16 -1.69 4.07 -13.02
CA ASN A 16 -2.29 5.22 -13.71
C ASN A 16 -2.07 6.51 -12.91
N GLU A 17 -0.96 7.21 -13.18
CA GLU A 17 -0.60 8.47 -12.53
C GLU A 17 -1.63 9.59 -12.77
N ASN A 18 -2.24 9.64 -13.96
CA ASN A 18 -3.25 10.65 -14.29
C ASN A 18 -4.50 10.51 -13.42
N LYS A 19 -4.95 9.27 -13.19
CA LYS A 19 -6.08 9.00 -12.30
C LYS A 19 -5.73 9.37 -10.86
N PHE A 20 -4.53 8.99 -10.39
CA PHE A 20 -4.07 9.37 -9.05
C PHE A 20 -4.03 10.89 -8.86
N ARG A 21 -3.48 11.63 -9.83
CA ARG A 21 -3.42 13.10 -9.77
C ARG A 21 -4.81 13.72 -9.60
N ARG A 22 -5.82 13.24 -10.35
CA ARG A 22 -7.21 13.72 -10.22
C ARG A 22 -7.78 13.47 -8.81
N ILE A 23 -7.48 12.32 -8.21
CA ILE A 23 -7.89 12.02 -6.83
C ILE A 23 -7.17 12.96 -5.86
N VAL A 24 -5.86 13.16 -6.00
CA VAL A 24 -5.10 14.08 -5.15
C VAL A 24 -5.65 15.51 -5.25
N ASP A 25 -6.04 15.96 -6.44
CA ASP A 25 -6.63 17.28 -6.66
C ASP A 25 -8.00 17.40 -5.99
N LYS A 26 -8.84 16.34 -6.06
CA LYS A 26 -10.16 16.27 -5.38
C LYS A 26 -10.04 16.48 -3.87
N TYR A 27 -9.05 15.86 -3.23
CA TYR A 27 -8.80 15.99 -1.78
C TYR A 27 -7.83 17.11 -1.41
N GLN A 28 -7.36 17.89 -2.40
CA GLN A 28 -6.33 18.91 -2.20
C GLN A 28 -5.07 18.38 -1.48
N GLY A 29 -4.70 17.11 -1.67
CA GLY A 29 -3.64 16.45 -0.89
C GLY A 29 -2.23 17.05 -1.08
N ASN A 30 -2.02 17.81 -2.15
CA ASN A 30 -0.78 18.54 -2.42
C ASN A 30 -0.85 20.03 -2.04
N ARG A 31 -1.89 20.48 -1.32
CA ARG A 31 -2.03 21.89 -0.92
C ARG A 31 -0.84 22.32 -0.05
N TYR A 32 -0.20 23.42 -0.44
CA TYR A 32 1.02 23.96 0.20
C TYR A 32 2.28 23.08 0.10
N ILE A 33 2.25 21.98 -0.66
CA ILE A 33 3.36 21.04 -0.77
C ILE A 33 4.29 21.43 -1.92
N LYS A 34 5.57 21.67 -1.61
CA LYS A 34 6.56 22.13 -2.61
C LYS A 34 7.38 21.01 -3.26
N HIS A 35 7.81 20.01 -2.49
CA HIS A 35 8.81 19.04 -2.96
C HIS A 35 8.34 17.58 -2.85
N PHE A 36 7.79 17.18 -1.71
CA PHE A 36 7.40 15.80 -1.46
C PHE A 36 5.92 15.60 -1.79
N LYS A 37 5.53 15.34 -3.04
CA LYS A 37 4.10 15.20 -3.42
C LYS A 37 3.45 13.91 -2.89
N CYS A 38 2.12 13.78 -2.96
CA CYS A 38 1.40 12.53 -2.66
C CYS A 38 1.89 11.35 -3.50
N TRP A 39 2.29 11.59 -4.75
CA TRP A 39 2.87 10.55 -5.60
C TRP A 39 4.17 10.00 -5.00
N ASN A 40 5.07 10.89 -4.55
CA ASN A 40 6.34 10.48 -3.93
C ASN A 40 6.10 9.67 -2.64
N GLN A 41 5.06 10.02 -1.87
CA GLN A 41 4.67 9.27 -0.69
C GLN A 41 4.13 7.89 -1.04
N LEU A 42 3.27 7.77 -2.05
CA LEU A 42 2.78 6.47 -2.54
C LEU A 42 3.96 5.57 -2.90
N LEU A 43 4.89 6.07 -3.71
CA LEU A 43 6.07 5.32 -4.12
C LEU A 43 6.92 4.88 -2.91
N ALA A 44 7.10 5.75 -1.92
CA ALA A 44 7.90 5.44 -0.73
C ALA A 44 7.28 4.32 0.09
N LEU A 45 5.96 4.37 0.29
CA LEU A 45 5.22 3.34 1.00
C LEU A 45 5.24 2.02 0.23
N MET A 46 5.01 2.04 -1.09
CA MET A 46 5.08 0.83 -1.93
C MET A 46 6.46 0.20 -1.92
N PHE A 47 7.52 1.00 -2.00
CA PHE A 47 8.89 0.50 -1.90
C PHE A 47 9.16 -0.16 -0.54
N GLY A 48 8.68 0.45 0.55
CA GLY A 48 8.78 -0.14 1.89
C GLY A 48 8.09 -1.50 1.99
N GLN A 49 6.86 -1.61 1.45
CA GLN A 49 6.13 -2.88 1.43
C GLN A 49 6.84 -3.94 0.58
N LEU A 50 7.24 -3.60 -0.64
CA LEU A 50 7.90 -4.55 -1.57
C LEU A 50 9.28 -5.00 -1.10
N SER A 51 9.99 -4.15 -0.36
CA SER A 51 11.31 -4.48 0.18
C SER A 51 11.25 -5.02 1.61
N ASN A 52 10.05 -5.28 2.13
CA ASN A 52 9.79 -5.79 3.48
C ASN A 52 10.50 -4.98 4.58
N ARG A 53 10.37 -3.64 4.55
CA ARG A 53 10.95 -2.76 5.58
C ARG A 53 9.99 -2.63 6.75
N GLU A 54 10.44 -3.02 7.93
CA GLU A 54 9.61 -3.03 9.15
C GLU A 54 9.54 -1.67 9.85
N SER A 55 10.47 -0.75 9.56
CA SER A 55 10.47 0.57 10.18
C SER A 55 10.67 1.71 9.17
N LEU A 56 10.16 2.88 9.54
CA LEU A 56 10.38 4.12 8.80
C LEU A 56 11.88 4.44 8.69
N ARG A 57 12.68 4.11 9.71
CA ARG A 57 14.13 4.35 9.68
C ARG A 57 14.79 3.44 8.64
N ASP A 58 14.44 2.15 8.61
CA ASP A 58 15.01 1.19 7.66
C ASP A 58 14.61 1.53 6.22
N LEU A 59 13.38 1.99 6.02
CA LEU A 59 12.91 2.51 4.74
C LEU A 59 13.78 3.68 4.25
N ILE A 60 14.04 4.67 5.10
CA ILE A 60 14.87 5.83 4.72
C ILE A 60 16.31 5.40 4.42
N VAL A 61 16.91 4.52 5.23
CA VAL A 61 18.27 4.01 4.97
C VAL A 61 18.34 3.29 3.62
N ALA A 62 17.33 2.49 3.29
CA ALA A 62 17.26 1.81 1.99
C ALA A 62 17.07 2.80 0.83
N LEU A 63 16.23 3.83 0.99
CA LEU A 63 16.03 4.86 -0.02
C LEU A 63 17.31 5.71 -0.22
N ASP A 64 17.99 6.07 0.86
CA ASP A 64 19.24 6.85 0.85
C ASP A 64 20.38 6.05 0.19
N ALA A 65 20.49 4.75 0.46
CA ALA A 65 21.46 3.87 -0.19
C ALA A 65 21.29 3.82 -1.72
N HIS A 66 20.07 4.09 -2.19
CA HIS A 66 19.73 4.14 -3.61
C HIS A 66 19.51 5.58 -4.13
N HIS A 67 19.96 6.60 -3.38
CA HIS A 67 19.71 8.00 -3.71
C HIS A 67 20.21 8.39 -5.11
N SER A 68 21.38 7.89 -5.55
CA SER A 68 21.92 8.16 -6.89
C SER A 68 21.05 7.62 -8.03
N LYS A 69 20.15 6.67 -7.73
CA LYS A 69 19.26 5.99 -8.69
C LYS A 69 17.79 6.38 -8.50
N SER A 70 17.47 7.04 -7.39
CA SER A 70 16.11 7.44 -6.99
C SER A 70 15.40 8.29 -8.05
N TYR A 71 16.11 9.23 -8.69
CA TYR A 71 15.56 10.05 -9.78
C TYR A 71 15.05 9.21 -10.96
N HIS A 72 15.75 8.12 -11.29
CA HIS A 72 15.34 7.19 -12.35
C HIS A 72 14.22 6.23 -11.92
N TRP A 73 13.91 6.16 -10.62
CA TRP A 73 12.83 5.35 -10.06
C TRP A 73 11.50 6.09 -9.97
N GLY A 74 11.48 7.39 -10.30
CA GLY A 74 10.31 8.26 -10.12
C GLY A 74 10.21 8.85 -8.71
N PHE A 75 11.12 8.48 -7.79
CA PHE A 75 11.34 9.21 -6.56
C PHE A 75 12.01 10.54 -6.91
N GLY A 76 11.32 11.66 -6.70
CA GLY A 76 11.97 12.97 -6.79
C GLY A 76 13.16 13.11 -5.83
N LYS A 77 13.72 14.33 -5.71
CA LYS A 77 14.82 14.59 -4.75
C LYS A 77 14.43 14.23 -3.31
N ASN A 78 15.35 13.54 -2.62
CA ASN A 78 15.44 13.25 -1.18
C ASN A 78 14.11 13.13 -0.41
N VAL A 79 13.76 11.88 -0.07
CA VAL A 79 12.72 11.57 0.93
C VAL A 79 13.38 11.62 2.31
N SER A 80 13.19 12.71 3.05
CA SER A 80 13.67 12.76 4.44
C SER A 80 12.70 12.02 5.37
N LYS A 81 13.24 11.44 6.45
CA LYS A 81 12.43 10.78 7.49
C LYS A 81 11.33 11.70 8.05
N SER A 82 11.67 12.96 8.34
CA SER A 82 10.73 13.92 8.92
C SER A 82 9.64 14.32 7.92
N SER A 83 9.99 14.50 6.65
CA SER A 83 9.01 14.78 5.58
C SER A 83 8.05 13.62 5.38
N LEU A 84 8.55 12.38 5.36
CA LEU A 84 7.70 11.19 5.18
C LEU A 84 6.81 10.94 6.40
N ALA A 85 7.36 11.07 7.62
CA ALA A 85 6.56 10.95 8.85
C ALA A 85 5.43 11.99 8.89
N ARG A 86 5.76 13.25 8.62
CA ARG A 86 4.77 14.33 8.60
C ARG A 86 3.72 14.13 7.52
N ALA A 87 4.12 13.69 6.32
CA ALA A 87 3.18 13.38 5.25
C ALA A 87 2.22 12.24 5.62
N ASN A 88 2.69 11.22 6.35
CA ASN A 88 1.83 10.14 6.83
C ASN A 88 0.84 10.59 7.92
N GLN A 89 1.21 11.61 8.70
CA GLN A 89 0.36 12.14 9.77
C GLN A 89 -0.67 13.16 9.25
N ASP A 90 -0.26 14.07 8.37
CA ASP A 90 -1.05 15.25 8.01
C ASP A 90 -1.96 15.04 6.79
N ARG A 91 -1.67 14.04 5.93
CA ARG A 91 -2.42 13.86 4.68
C ARG A 91 -3.62 12.96 4.85
N ASP A 92 -4.67 13.32 4.12
CA ASP A 92 -5.88 12.53 4.07
C ASP A 92 -5.61 11.16 3.43
N TYR A 93 -5.88 10.10 4.20
CA TYR A 93 -5.67 8.72 3.77
C TYR A 93 -6.66 8.29 2.69
N HIS A 94 -7.83 8.94 2.58
CA HIS A 94 -8.84 8.62 1.57
C HIS A 94 -8.31 8.76 0.13
N ILE A 95 -7.25 9.55 -0.07
CA ILE A 95 -6.55 9.66 -1.36
C ILE A 95 -6.00 8.30 -1.80
N PHE A 96 -5.36 7.58 -0.87
CA PHE A 96 -4.74 6.28 -1.14
C PHE A 96 -5.80 5.17 -1.17
N GLU A 97 -6.81 5.26 -0.31
CA GLU A 97 -7.94 4.35 -0.29
C GLU A 97 -8.73 4.39 -1.62
N GLU A 98 -9.14 5.58 -2.08
CA GLU A 98 -9.88 5.72 -3.33
C GLU A 98 -9.06 5.20 -4.52
N TYR A 99 -7.75 5.44 -4.51
CA TYR A 99 -6.87 4.92 -5.55
C TYR A 99 -6.73 3.40 -5.51
N ALA A 100 -6.61 2.81 -4.33
CA ALA A 100 -6.57 1.35 -4.17
C ALA A 100 -7.88 0.70 -4.66
N CYS A 101 -9.03 1.26 -4.28
CA CYS A 101 -10.34 0.83 -4.77
C CYS A 101 -10.43 0.93 -6.30
N TYR A 102 -9.92 2.02 -6.89
CA TYR A 102 -9.85 2.15 -8.35
C TYR A 102 -8.99 1.05 -8.98
N LEU A 103 -7.79 0.78 -8.48
CA LEU A 103 -6.90 -0.27 -9.03
C LEU A 103 -7.54 -1.65 -8.91
N ILE A 104 -8.20 -1.96 -7.79
CA ILE A 104 -8.90 -3.24 -7.58
C ILE A 104 -10.02 -3.40 -8.61
N ASN A 105 -10.82 -2.36 -8.84
CA ASN A 105 -11.90 -2.42 -9.81
C ASN A 105 -11.40 -2.53 -11.24
N ASP A 106 -10.36 -1.77 -11.61
CA ASP A 106 -9.72 -1.79 -12.93
C ASP A 106 -9.15 -3.19 -13.26
N GLU A 107 -8.51 -3.84 -12.29
CA GLU A 107 -8.01 -5.22 -12.46
C GLU A 107 -9.13 -6.26 -12.44
N ARG A 108 -10.18 -6.06 -11.63
CA ARG A 108 -11.36 -6.94 -11.63
C ARG A 108 -12.02 -6.98 -13.00
N GLU A 109 -12.26 -5.82 -13.61
CA GLU A 109 -12.85 -5.73 -14.95
C GLU A 109 -12.03 -6.47 -16.02
N LYS A 110 -10.70 -6.37 -15.95
CA LYS A 110 -9.78 -7.08 -16.88
C LYS A 110 -9.72 -8.58 -16.63
N ARG A 111 -9.91 -9.02 -15.39
CA ARG A 111 -9.78 -10.42 -14.95
C ARG A 111 -11.12 -11.11 -14.72
N VAL A 112 -12.25 -10.54 -15.14
CA VAL A 112 -13.55 -11.22 -15.14
C VAL A 112 -13.41 -12.47 -16.00
N SER A 113 -13.10 -13.55 -15.32
CA SER A 113 -13.09 -14.90 -15.83
C SER A 113 -14.23 -15.57 -15.11
N ASP A 114 -15.12 -16.15 -15.89
CA ASP A 114 -16.36 -16.75 -15.42
C ASP A 114 -16.06 -18.12 -14.75
N ILE A 115 -15.16 -18.12 -13.77
CA ILE A 115 -14.56 -19.33 -13.18
C ILE A 115 -15.64 -20.21 -12.57
N PHE A 116 -16.63 -19.60 -11.92
CA PHE A 116 -17.69 -20.32 -11.21
C PHE A 116 -19.09 -20.14 -11.82
N LYS A 117 -19.28 -19.23 -12.79
CA LYS A 117 -20.62 -18.84 -13.30
C LYS A 117 -21.65 -18.56 -12.20
N LEU A 118 -21.18 -18.17 -11.01
CA LEU A 118 -22.03 -17.77 -9.90
C LEU A 118 -22.29 -16.28 -10.07
N GLY A 119 -23.56 -15.88 -10.18
CA GLY A 119 -23.92 -14.47 -10.26
C GLY A 119 -23.50 -13.74 -8.98
N GLY A 120 -22.60 -12.76 -9.12
CA GLY A 120 -22.15 -11.90 -8.02
C GLY A 120 -20.68 -12.05 -7.64
N ASN A 121 -20.26 -11.34 -6.60
CA ASN A 121 -18.88 -11.38 -6.10
C ASN A 121 -18.68 -12.64 -5.24
N VAL A 122 -17.78 -13.53 -5.65
CA VAL A 122 -17.35 -14.68 -4.85
C VAL A 122 -16.22 -14.24 -3.91
N TYR A 123 -16.46 -14.27 -2.60
CA TYR A 123 -15.45 -13.97 -1.59
C TYR A 123 -14.96 -15.27 -0.95
N ALA A 124 -13.66 -15.50 -1.01
CA ALA A 124 -13.02 -16.55 -0.22
C ALA A 124 -12.57 -15.94 1.11
N PHE A 125 -13.23 -16.32 2.20
CA PHE A 125 -12.79 -15.96 3.55
C PHE A 125 -11.89 -17.07 4.08
N ASP A 126 -10.61 -16.76 4.24
CA ASP A 126 -9.69 -17.59 5.00
C ASP A 126 -9.66 -17.10 6.44
N SER A 127 -9.54 -18.03 7.37
CA SER A 127 -9.59 -17.73 8.80
C SER A 127 -8.26 -18.09 9.44
N THR A 128 -7.56 -17.10 9.96
CA THR A 128 -6.36 -17.32 10.78
C THR A 128 -6.73 -17.48 12.24
N THR A 129 -6.31 -18.58 12.85
CA THR A 129 -6.35 -18.76 14.30
C THR A 129 -5.21 -17.98 14.95
N ILE A 130 -5.55 -17.17 15.96
CA ILE A 130 -4.58 -16.44 16.77
C ILE A 130 -4.68 -16.98 18.21
N ASP A 131 -3.54 -17.34 18.78
CA ASP A 131 -3.47 -17.72 20.18
C ASP A 131 -3.54 -16.47 21.06
N LEU A 132 -4.62 -16.36 21.83
CA LEU A 132 -4.88 -15.22 22.71
C LEU A 132 -4.87 -15.65 24.18
N CYS A 133 -4.34 -14.78 25.02
CA CYS A 133 -4.39 -14.95 26.47
C CYS A 133 -5.76 -14.52 27.01
N LEU A 134 -6.52 -15.46 27.56
CA LEU A 134 -7.89 -15.21 28.08
C LEU A 134 -7.94 -14.15 29.19
N SER A 135 -6.84 -13.92 29.92
CA SER A 135 -6.79 -12.88 30.96
C SER A 135 -6.79 -11.46 30.39
N ALA A 136 -6.25 -11.26 29.18
CA ALA A 136 -6.21 -9.97 28.51
C ALA A 136 -7.44 -9.73 27.63
N PHE A 137 -8.05 -10.80 27.10
CA PHE A 137 -9.15 -10.72 26.13
C PHE A 137 -10.39 -11.50 26.61
N TRP A 138 -11.08 -10.96 27.61
CA TRP A 138 -12.24 -11.57 28.25
C TRP A 138 -13.47 -11.73 27.34
N TRP A 139 -13.54 -10.98 26.23
CA TRP A 139 -14.62 -11.07 25.23
C TRP A 139 -14.41 -12.22 24.22
N ALA A 140 -13.22 -12.84 24.20
CA ALA A 140 -12.90 -13.91 23.26
C ALA A 140 -13.53 -15.24 23.68
N LYS A 141 -14.24 -15.91 22.77
CA LYS A 141 -14.86 -17.23 23.01
C LYS A 141 -13.89 -18.36 22.65
N PHE A 142 -13.48 -19.13 23.65
CA PHE A 142 -12.64 -20.31 23.47
C PHE A 142 -13.42 -21.48 22.87
N ARG A 143 -12.87 -22.14 21.84
CA ARG A 143 -13.48 -23.34 21.24
C ARG A 143 -12.67 -24.58 21.60
N ALA A 144 -13.28 -25.49 22.37
CA ALA A 144 -12.61 -26.63 22.97
C ALA A 144 -12.06 -27.66 21.96
N GLU A 145 -12.70 -27.82 20.80
CA GLU A 145 -12.27 -28.77 19.75
C GLU A 145 -10.94 -28.37 19.09
N SER A 146 -10.64 -27.07 19.00
CA SER A 146 -9.46 -26.58 18.28
C SER A 146 -8.38 -26.02 19.20
N LYS A 147 -8.63 -25.93 20.52
CA LYS A 147 -7.75 -25.30 21.53
C LYS A 147 -7.23 -23.89 21.18
N CYS A 148 -7.91 -23.18 20.28
CA CYS A 148 -7.53 -21.85 19.81
C CYS A 148 -8.75 -20.94 19.80
N ILE A 149 -8.51 -19.63 19.83
CA ILE A 149 -9.56 -18.63 19.65
C ILE A 149 -9.64 -18.32 18.16
N HIS A 150 -10.84 -18.50 17.61
CA HIS A 150 -11.10 -18.21 16.21
C HIS A 150 -11.54 -16.76 16.05
N CYS A 151 -10.76 -15.98 15.31
CA CYS A 151 -11.13 -14.63 14.91
C CYS A 151 -11.36 -14.65 13.40
N MET A 152 -12.62 -14.63 12.97
CA MET A 152 -12.95 -14.29 11.59
C MET A 152 -12.90 -12.76 11.49
N MET A 153 -11.87 -12.23 10.84
CA MET A 153 -11.86 -10.86 10.33
C MET A 153 -12.32 -10.85 8.87
#